data_AF-A0A819Q550-F1
#
_entry.id   AF-A0A819Q550-F1
#
_cell.length_a   1.000
_cell.length_b   1.000
_cell.length_c   1.000
_cell.angle_alpha   90.00
_cell.angle_beta   90.00
_cell.angle_gamma   90.00
#
_symmetry.space_group_name_H-M   'P 1'
#
loop_
_entity.id
_entity.type
_entity.pdbx_description
1 polymer ?
#
loop_
_entity_poly.entity_id
_entity_poly.type
_entity_poly.pdbx_seq_one_letter_code
_entity_poly.pdbx_strand_id
1 'polypeptide(L)' 'RFEFSAIHNIDVPSYGEQLQRVQALSIPNQLHLHYWTFDYLLERAKTKNRASLPSLPRIKTSENNTEQVQ' A
#
# COMPACT_ATOMS: atom_id res chain seq x y z
N ARG A 1 13.56 -9.47 13.58
CA ARG A 1 13.83 -9.98 12.19
C ARG A 1 12.91 -9.24 11.21
N PHE A 2 13.37 -8.94 10.01
CA PHE A 2 12.61 -8.23 8.97
C PHE A 2 12.82 -8.90 7.60
N GLU A 3 11.75 -9.05 6.82
CA GLU A 3 11.83 -9.63 5.48
C GLU A 3 10.67 -9.14 4.58
N PHE A 4 10.96 -8.90 3.29
CA PHE A 4 9.93 -8.58 2.29
C PHE A 4 9.16 -9.85 1.91
N SER A 5 7.83 -9.79 1.87
CA SER A 5 6.98 -10.95 1.57
C SER A 5 6.53 -10.99 0.11
N ALA A 6 5.93 -9.92 -0.39
CA ALA A 6 5.37 -9.86 -1.73
C ALA A 6 5.20 -8.42 -2.24
N ILE A 7 5.13 -8.29 -3.56
CA ILE A 7 4.73 -7.06 -4.25
C ILE A 7 3.47 -7.37 -5.05
N HIS A 8 2.42 -6.55 -4.88
CA HIS A 8 1.16 -6.72 -5.58
C HIS A 8 0.81 -5.49 -6.39
N ASN A 9 0.45 -5.68 -7.65
CA ASN A 9 -0.17 -4.62 -8.44
C ASN A 9 -1.60 -4.40 -7.92
N ILE A 10 -1.97 -3.13 -7.77
CA ILE A 10 -3.31 -2.69 -7.35
C ILE A 10 -3.80 -1.62 -8.32
N ASP A 11 -5.03 -1.78 -8.81
CA ASP A 11 -5.68 -0.76 -9.63
C ASP A 11 -6.27 0.30 -8.71
N VAL A 12 -5.87 1.56 -8.92
CA VAL A 12 -6.36 2.69 -8.12
C VAL A 12 -6.93 3.75 -9.06
N PRO A 13 -8.26 3.74 -9.31
CA PRO A 13 -8.88 4.62 -10.30
C PRO A 13 -8.60 6.11 -10.10
N SER A 14 -8.41 6.54 -8.85
CA SER A 14 -8.15 7.94 -8.52
C SER A 14 -6.79 8.44 -9.02
N TYR A 15 -5.80 7.56 -9.18
CA TYR A 15 -4.46 7.88 -9.65
C TYR A 15 -4.30 7.76 -11.17
N GLY A 16 -5.27 7.18 -11.87
CA GLY A 16 -5.16 6.94 -13.32
C GLY A 16 -4.15 5.85 -13.72
N GLU A 17 -3.44 5.24 -12.78
CA GLU A 17 -2.38 4.25 -13.00
C GLU A 17 -2.49 3.05 -12.05
N GLN A 18 -1.76 1.97 -12.37
CA GLN A 18 -1.57 0.82 -11.47
C GLN A 18 -0.48 1.14 -10.44
N LEU A 19 -0.78 0.97 -9.16
CA LEU A 19 0.20 1.12 -8.08
C LEU A 19 0.75 -0.23 -7.63
N GLN A 20 1.94 -0.23 -7.04
CA GLN A 20 2.53 -1.41 -6.43
C GLN A 20 2.45 -1.34 -4.90
N ARG A 21 1.79 -2.32 -4.30
CA ARG A 21 1.75 -2.52 -2.85
C ARG A 21 2.86 -3.49 -2.44
N VAL A 22 3.88 -2.96 -1.78
CA VAL A 22 4.96 -3.75 -1.17
C VAL A 22 4.51 -4.22 0.21
N GLN A 23 4.72 -5.50 0.52
CA GLN A 23 4.40 -6.11 1.79
C GLN A 23 5.65 -6.71 2.43
N ALA A 24 5.71 -6.64 3.76
CA ALA A 24 6.82 -7.15 4.54
C ALA A 24 6.33 -7.66 5.90
N LEU A 25 7.11 -8.57 6.48
CA LEU A 25 6.93 -9.06 7.84
C LEU A 25 8.08 -8.55 8.70
N SER A 26 7.74 -8.01 9.86
CA SER A 26 8.71 -7.62 10.87
C SER A 26 8.31 -8.19 12.23
N ILE A 27 9.28 -8.72 12.95
CA ILE A 27 9.12 -9.25 14.30
C ILE A 27 10.00 -8.43 15.25
N PRO A 28 9.39 -7.83 16.29
CA PRO A 28 10.12 -7.04 17.28
C PRO A 28 11.06 -7.92 18.10
N ASN A 29 12.18 -7.35 18.57
CA ASN A 29 13.23 -8.13 19.22
C ASN A 29 12.80 -8.73 20.57
N GLN A 30 11.74 -8.21 21.18
CA GLN A 30 11.15 -8.73 22.42
C GLN A 30 10.44 -10.08 22.22
N LEU A 31 10.09 -10.42 20.98
CA LEU A 31 9.44 -11.69 20.64
C LEU A 31 10.46 -12.64 20.03
N HIS A 32 10.92 -13.59 20.84
CA HIS A 32 11.76 -14.69 20.38
C HIS A 32 10.89 -15.73 19.68
N LEU A 33 10.83 -15.64 18.35
CA LEU A 33 10.24 -16.66 17.51
C LEU A 33 11.30 -17.62 17.01
N HIS A 34 10.94 -18.89 16.96
CA HIS A 34 11.75 -19.87 16.26
C HIS A 34 11.71 -19.64 14.76
N TYR A 35 12.75 -20.04 14.04
CA TYR A 35 12.86 -19.83 12.59
C TYR A 35 11.65 -20.40 11.83
N TRP A 36 11.18 -21.61 12.15
CA TRP A 36 10.04 -22.24 11.47
C TRP A 36 8.75 -21.42 11.62
N THR A 37 8.54 -20.80 12.78
CA THR A 37 7.38 -19.94 13.01
C THR A 37 7.48 -18.66 12.18
N PHE A 38 8.69 -18.09 12.08
CA PHE A 38 8.92 -16.94 11.20
C PHE A 38 8.64 -17.29 9.74
N ASP A 39 9.16 -18.41 9.25
CA ASP A 39 9.02 -18.82 7.85
C ASP A 39 7.54 -19.13 7.53
N TYR A 40 6.81 -19.78 8.45
CA TYR A 40 5.36 -19.98 8.32
C TYR A 40 4.59 -18.65 8.22
N LEU A 41 4.91 -17.67 9.09
CA LEU A 41 4.30 -16.35 9.04
C LEU A 41 4.65 -15.60 7.75
N LEU A 42 5.89 -15.76 7.26
CA LEU A 42 6.35 -15.15 6.03
C LEU A 42 5.59 -15.70 4.81
N GLU A 43 5.40 -17.01 4.72
CA GLU A 43 4.57 -17.64 3.67
C GLU A 43 3.15 -17.10 3.70
N ARG A 44 2.54 -16.97 4.88
CA ARG A 44 1.21 -16.38 5.03
C ARG A 44 1.19 -14.91 4.59
N ALA A 45 2.25 -14.15 4.89
CA ALA A 45 2.39 -12.74 4.55
C ALA A 45 2.55 -12.47 3.04
N LYS A 46 2.69 -13.51 2.20
CA LYS A 46 2.63 -13.38 0.73
C LYS A 46 1.23 -13.15 0.19
N THR A 47 0.21 -13.40 1.01
CA THR A 47 -1.20 -13.18 0.61
C THR A 47 -1.53 -11.70 0.63
N LYS A 48 -2.09 -11.19 -0.49
CA LYS A 48 -2.47 -9.78 -0.63
C LYS A 48 -3.37 -9.32 0.52
N ASN A 49 -2.92 -8.30 1.26
CA ASN A 49 -3.66 -7.75 2.38
C ASN A 49 -4.85 -6.92 1.88
N ARG A 50 -5.99 -7.03 2.56
CA ARG A 50 -7.26 -6.32 2.28
C ARG A 50 -7.26 -4.89 2.83
N ALA A 51 -6.14 -4.19 2.79
CA ALA A 51 -6.10 -2.78 3.18
C ALA A 51 -6.76 -1.90 2.11
N SER A 52 -7.42 -0.82 2.54
CA SER A 52 -8.08 0.16 1.68
C SER A 52 -7.17 0.66 0.56
N LEU A 53 -7.77 0.97 -0.58
CA LEU A 53 -7.04 1.62 -1.68
C LEU A 53 -6.68 3.06 -1.27
N PRO A 54 -5.51 3.56 -1.66
CA PRO A 54 -5.19 4.96 -1.47
C PRO A 54 -6.18 5.82 -2.27
N SER A 55 -6.59 6.95 -1.71
CA SER A 55 -7.41 7.94 -2.40
C SER A 55 -6.64 9.25 -2.49
N LEU A 56 -6.64 9.86 -3.67
CA LEU A 56 -6.23 11.25 -3.81
C LEU A 56 -7.34 12.13 -3.21
N PRO A 57 -7.04 13.00 -2.23
CA PRO A 57 -7.98 14.03 -1.87
C PRO A 57 -8.21 14.89 -3.11
N ARG A 58 -9.47 15.08 -3.51
CA ARG A 58 -9.84 16.08 -4.52
C ARG A 58 -9.32 17.42 -4.01
N ILE A 59 -8.15 17.85 -4.50
CA ILE A 59 -7.79 19.26 -4.48
C ILE A 59 -8.90 19.90 -5.28
N LYS A 60 -9.72 20.72 -4.63
CA LYS A 60 -10.68 21.58 -5.34
C LYS A 60 -9.82 22.51 -6.18
N THR A 61 -9.52 22.10 -7.42
CA THR A 61 -9.02 23.02 -8.43
C THR A 61 -10.02 24.15 -8.44
N SER A 62 -9.58 25.32 -8.03
CA SER A 62 -10.31 26.57 -8.10
C SER A 62 -10.53 26.89 -9.58
N GLU A 63 -11.51 26.22 -10.19
CA GLU A 63 -12.15 26.68 -11.40
C GLU A 63 -13.09 27.80 -10.98
N ASN A 64 -12.68 29.04 -11.28
CA ASN A 64 -13.52 30.19 -11.67
C ASN A 64 -12.67 31.45 -11.53
N ASN A 65 -12.10 31.93 -12.65
CA ASN A 65 -11.87 33.36 -12.95
C ASN A 65 -11.01 33.52 -14.22
N THR A 66 -11.55 33.20 -15.40
CA THR A 66 -11.15 33.86 -16.66
C THR A 66 -12.16 33.55 -17.78
N GLU A 67 -13.40 33.95 -17.59
CA GLU A 67 -14.27 34.28 -18.73
C GLU A 67 -15.00 35.58 -18.39
N GLN A 68 -15.05 36.48 -19.38
CA GLN A 68 -15.66 37.82 -19.38
C GLN A 68 -14.76 39.01 -18.98
N VAL A 69 -13.97 39.49 -19.95
CA VAL A 69 -13.95 40.93 -20.27
C VAL A 69 -14.17 41.04 -21.78
N GLN A 70 -15.29 41.68 -22.13
CA GLN A 70 -15.67 42.10 -23.48
C GLN A 70 -14.83 43.31 -23.93
#